data_AF-E7GRF7-F1
#
_entry.id   AF-E7GRF7-F1
#
_cell.length_a   1.000
_cell.length_b   1.000
_cell.length_c   1.000
_cell.angle_alpha   90.00
_cell.angle_beta   90.00
_cell.angle_gamma   90.00
#
_symmetry.space_group_name_H-M   'P 1'
#
loop_
_entity.id
_entity.type
_entity.pdbx_description
1 polymer ?
#
loop_
_entity_poly.entity_id
_entity_poly.type
_entity_poly.pdbx_seq_one_letter_code
_entity_poly.pdbx_strand_id
1 'polypeptide(L)'
;MKVKVINRTYQMGWEEYQGLLQVASEQVPFGIYAVEKQGYAELRCDHCKSITQLKELARQFKAQGFKVYANKRCQLMEGGADGAEGALMSAT
;
A
#
# COMPACT_ATOMS: atom_id res chain seq x y z
N MET A 1 -9.07 2.08 16.53
CA MET A 1 -8.04 1.71 15.53
C MET A 1 -6.66 1.80 16.21
N LYS A 2 -5.73 0.88 15.94
CA LYS A 2 -4.32 1.02 16.35
C LYS A 2 -3.52 1.55 15.16
N VAL A 3 -2.94 2.73 15.27
CA VAL A 3 -2.19 3.37 14.18
C VAL A 3 -0.72 3.48 14.57
N LYS A 4 0.16 2.83 13.82
CA LYS A 4 1.59 2.98 13.96
C LYS A 4 2.09 4.11 13.08
N VAL A 5 2.78 5.05 13.72
CA VAL A 5 3.45 6.17 13.09
C VAL A 5 4.92 6.07 13.47
N ILE A 6 5.77 5.73 12.51
CA ILE A 6 7.21 5.50 12.72
C ILE A 6 7.40 4.40 13.79
N ASN A 7 7.85 4.77 14.99
CA ASN A 7 8.14 3.85 16.09
C ASN A 7 7.12 3.93 17.23
N ARG A 8 6.04 4.71 17.06
CA ARG A 8 5.00 4.88 18.07
C ARG A 8 3.68 4.31 17.59
N THR A 9 2.97 3.63 18.47
CA THR A 9 1.61 3.14 18.20
C THR A 9 0.62 3.97 19.00
N TYR A 10 -0.35 4.52 18.30
CA TYR A 10 -1.41 5.35 18.85
C TYR A 10 -2.72 4.57 18.77
N GLN A 11 -3.58 4.75 19.77
CA GLN A 11 -4.96 4.30 19.70
C GLN A 11 -5.84 5.52 19.47
N MET A 12 -6.64 5.47 18.43
CA MET A 12 -7.50 6.58 18.02
C MET A 12 -8.80 6.08 17.40
N GLY A 13 -9.78 6.99 17.33
CA GLY A 13 -11.05 6.79 16.65
C GLY A 13 -10.91 6.70 15.13
N TRP A 14 -12.01 6.34 14.46
CA TRP A 14 -12.04 6.29 13.00
C TRP A 14 -11.91 7.68 12.37
N GLU A 15 -12.57 8.69 12.95
CA GLU A 15 -12.55 10.07 12.44
C GLU A 15 -11.14 10.69 12.50
N GLU A 16 -10.44 10.50 13.61
CA GLU A 16 -9.06 10.96 13.79
C GLU A 16 -8.12 10.28 12.79
N TYR A 17 -8.30 8.97 12.57
CA TYR A 17 -7.52 8.21 11.60
C TYR A 17 -7.76 8.71 10.17
N GLN A 18 -9.00 9.07 9.83
CA GLN A 18 -9.34 9.60 8.51
C GLN A 18 -8.65 10.95 8.25
N GLY A 19 -8.60 11.84 9.25
CA GLY A 19 -7.83 13.08 9.15
C GLY A 19 -6.34 12.83 8.94
N LEU A 20 -5.75 11.88 9.68
CA LEU A 20 -4.34 11.49 9.52
C LEU A 20 -4.03 10.87 8.15
N LEU A 21 -4.95 10.06 7.61
CA LEU A 21 -4.84 9.51 6.26
C LEU A 21 -4.75 10.61 5.20
N GLN A 22 -5.55 11.67 5.35
CA GLN A 22 -5.55 12.81 4.43
C GLN A 22 -4.21 13.55 4.48
N VAL A 23 -3.70 13.84 5.67
CA VAL A 23 -2.37 14.47 5.84
C VAL A 23 -1.28 13.58 5.24
N ALA A 24 -1.31 12.27 5.48
CA ALA A 24 -0.32 11.34 4.92
C ALA A 24 -0.35 11.31 3.38
N SER A 25 -1.55 11.38 2.79
CA SER A 25 -1.72 11.47 1.34
C SER A 25 -1.09 12.74 0.76
N GLU A 26 -1.26 13.89 1.42
CA GLU A 26 -0.64 15.15 0.98
C GLU A 26 0.89 15.11 1.02
N GLN A 27 1.48 14.44 2.02
CA GLN A 27 2.93 14.30 2.14
C GLN A 27 3.53 13.37 1.08
N VAL A 28 2.77 12.41 0.56
CA VAL A 28 3.24 11.42 -0.43
C VAL A 28 2.55 11.68 -1.76
N PRO A 29 3.06 12.60 -2.61
CA PRO A 29 2.44 12.93 -3.88
C PRO A 29 2.41 11.74 -4.86
N PHE A 30 3.36 10.81 -4.72
CA PHE A 30 3.41 9.58 -5.50
C PHE A 30 4.06 8.46 -4.70
N GLY A 31 3.29 7.43 -4.35
CA GLY A 31 3.77 6.42 -3.41
C GLY A 31 2.69 5.79 -2.54
N ILE A 32 3.11 5.01 -1.55
CA ILE A 32 2.24 4.41 -0.53
C ILE A 32 2.32 5.26 0.74
N TYR A 33 1.16 5.70 1.23
CA TYR A 33 1.07 6.55 2.41
C TYR A 33 0.48 5.85 3.63
N ALA A 34 -0.25 4.75 3.43
CA ALA A 34 -0.73 3.93 4.54
C ALA A 34 -1.02 2.48 4.12
N VAL A 35 -0.92 1.56 5.08
CA VAL A 35 -1.40 0.18 4.96
C VAL A 35 -2.26 -0.18 6.16
N GLU A 36 -3.33 -0.94 5.96
CA GLU A 36 -4.31 -1.29 6.99
C GLU A 36 -4.61 -2.79 6.98
N LYS A 37 -4.72 -3.39 8.15
CA LYS A 37 -5.12 -4.79 8.34
C LYS A 37 -5.83 -4.97 9.68
N GLN A 38 -7.06 -5.47 9.66
CA GLN A 38 -7.80 -5.92 10.84
C GLN A 38 -7.79 -4.94 12.03
N GLY A 39 -8.03 -3.65 11.78
CA GLY A 39 -8.07 -2.63 12.85
C GLY A 39 -6.69 -2.14 13.32
N TYR A 40 -5.64 -2.52 12.59
CA TYR A 40 -4.30 -1.94 12.66
C TYR A 40 -3.98 -1.19 11.38
N ALA A 41 -3.42 0.01 11.50
CA ALA A 41 -2.92 0.79 10.38
C ALA A 41 -1.47 1.17 10.62
N GLU A 42 -0.65 1.17 9.57
CA GLU A 42 0.71 1.71 9.59
C GLU A 42 0.76 2.87 8.58
N LEU A 43 1.04 4.07 9.09
CA LEU A 43 1.32 5.23 8.23
C LEU A 43 2.75 5.14 7.73
N ARG A 44 2.92 5.36 6.43
CA ARG A 44 4.18 5.19 5.72
C ARG A 44 4.44 6.42 4.83
N CYS A 45 5.71 6.65 4.49
CA CYS A 45 6.11 7.73 3.58
C CYS A 45 6.92 7.14 2.42
N ASP A 46 6.42 6.07 1.79
CA ASP A 46 7.15 5.38 0.73
C ASP A 46 6.98 6.12 -0.60
N HIS A 47 7.94 7.00 -0.91
CA HIS A 47 7.98 7.67 -2.21
C HIS A 47 8.42 6.70 -3.31
N CYS A 48 7.56 6.54 -4.31
CA CYS A 48 7.88 5.74 -5.49
C CYS A 48 8.46 6.63 -6.58
N LYS A 49 9.33 6.08 -7.43
CA LYS A 49 9.87 6.79 -8.61
C LYS A 49 9.15 6.40 -9.90
N SER A 50 8.53 5.22 -9.93
CA SER A 50 7.81 4.69 -11.10
C SER A 50 6.50 3.99 -10.72
N ILE A 51 5.60 3.84 -11.70
CA ILE A 51 4.32 3.14 -11.53
C ILE A 51 4.55 1.65 -11.28
N THR A 52 5.54 1.05 -11.94
CA THR A 52 5.90 -0.36 -11.75
C THR A 52 6.30 -0.64 -10.30
N GLN A 53 7.17 0.20 -9.73
CA GLN A 53 7.58 0.09 -8.32
C GLN A 53 6.37 0.20 -7.38
N LEU A 54 5.45 1.14 -7.65
CA LEU A 54 4.24 1.31 -6.86
C LEU A 54 3.34 0.06 -6.94
N LYS A 55 3.17 -0.51 -8.14
CA LYS A 55 2.39 -1.73 -8.37
C LYS A 55 3.01 -2.93 -7.65
N GLU A 56 4.32 -3.10 -7.72
CA GLU A 56 5.06 -4.18 -7.03
C GLU A 56 4.89 -4.09 -5.51
N LEU A 57 5.15 -2.92 -4.92
CA LEU A 57 4.98 -2.71 -3.48
C LEU A 57 3.52 -2.94 -3.06
N ALA A 58 2.57 -2.38 -3.79
CA ALA A 58 1.15 -2.59 -3.51
C ALA A 58 0.77 -4.07 -3.60
N ARG A 59 1.33 -4.83 -4.56
CA ARG A 59 1.11 -6.28 -4.68
C ARG A 59 1.69 -7.04 -3.48
N GLN A 60 2.89 -6.69 -3.03
CA GLN A 60 3.52 -7.32 -1.87
C GLN A 60 2.67 -7.15 -0.60
N PHE A 61 2.19 -5.94 -0.33
CA PHE A 61 1.33 -5.68 0.84
C PHE A 61 -0.04 -6.36 0.71
N LYS A 62 -0.64 -6.36 -0.48
CA LYS A 62 -1.89 -7.09 -0.73
C LYS A 62 -1.74 -8.59 -0.54
N ALA A 63 -0.63 -9.18 -0.99
CA ALA A 63 -0.32 -10.60 -0.79
C ALA A 63 -0.20 -10.96 0.70
N GLN A 64 0.25 -10.02 1.54
CA GLN A 64 0.30 -10.16 2.99
C GLN A 64 -1.06 -9.90 3.69
N GLY A 65 -2.10 -9.55 2.91
CA GLY A 65 -3.45 -9.28 3.40
C GLY A 65 -3.66 -7.86 3.94
N PHE A 66 -2.82 -6.90 3.55
CA PHE A 66 -3.02 -5.49 3.87
C PHE A 66 -3.85 -4.79 2.78
N LYS A 67 -4.74 -3.91 3.22
CA LYS A 67 -5.35 -2.87 2.39
C LYS A 67 -4.33 -1.75 2.22
N VAL A 68 -4.06 -1.37 0.97
CA VAL A 68 -3.00 -0.41 0.62
C VAL A 68 -3.61 0.89 0.17
N TYR A 69 -3.16 2.00 0.74
CA TYR A 69 -3.51 3.35 0.36
C TYR A 69 -2.32 4.01 -0.33
N ALA A 70 -2.53 4.43 -1.57
CA ALA A 70 -1.46 4.87 -2.46
C ALA A 70 -1.92 5.96 -3.42
N ASN A 71 -1.04 6.91 -3.67
CA ASN A 71 -1.21 7.95 -4.67
C ASN A 71 -0.53 7.52 -5.97
N LYS A 72 -1.33 7.44 -7.04
CA LYS A 72 -0.84 7.17 -8.39
C LYS A 72 -0.70 8.51 -9.10
N ARG A 73 0.47 8.78 -9.70
CA ARG A 73 0.60 9.86 -10.66
C ARG A 73 -0.29 9.47 -11.83
N CYS A 74 -1.28 10.30 -12.12
CA CYS A 74 -2.26 10.03 -13.16
C CYS A 74 -1.54 9.91 -14.52
N GLN A 75 -1.26 8.68 -14.93
CA GLN A 75 -0.92 8.32 -16.29
C GLN A 75 -1.81 7.14 -16.62
N LEU A 76 -2.90 7.47 -17.33
CA LEU A 76 -3.75 6.51 -17.99
C LEU A 76 -2.88 5.67 -18.92
N MET A 77 -2.54 4.47 -18.49
CA MET A 77 -2.39 3.33 -19.37
C MET A 77 -2.71 2.07 -18.55
N GLU A 78 -3.88 1.52 -18.86
CA GLU A 78 -4.23 0.14 -18.54
C GLU A 78 -3.22 -0.81 -19.20
N GLY A 79 -2.96 -1.95 -18.56
CA GLY A 79 -2.15 -3.01 -19.17
C GLY A 79 -1.22 -3.71 -18.19
N GLY A 80 -1.25 -5.05 -18.25
CA GLY A 80 -0.27 -5.93 -17.64
C GLY A 80 -0.83 -6.79 -16.52
N ALA A 81 -1.71 -7.72 -16.89
CA ALA A 81 -1.82 -8.99 -16.18
C ALA A 81 -0.55 -9.78 -16.50
N ASP A 82 0.21 -10.19 -15.47
CA ASP A 82 1.15 -11.29 -15.59
C ASP A 82 1.04 -12.11 -14.31
N GLY A 83 0.09 -13.04 -14.40
CA GLY A 83 -0.02 -14.17 -13.50
C GLY A 83 1.29 -14.95 -13.53
N ALA A 84 1.69 -15.42 -12.34
CA ALA A 84 2.78 -16.35 -12.22
C ALA A 84 2.49 -17.58 -13.09
N GLU A 85 3.31 -17.80 -14.13
CA GLU A 85 3.39 -19.11 -14.77
C GLU A 85 4.07 -20.04 -13.76
N GLY A 86 3.22 -20.69 -12.97
CA GLY A 86 3.61 -21.71 -12.01
C GLY A 86 4.13 -22.93 -12.76
N ALA A 87 5.32 -23.36 -12.35
CA ALA A 87 5.88 -24.68 -12.58
C ALA A 87 4.82 -25.79 -12.66
N LEU A 88 4.84 -26.54 -13.75
CA LEU A 88 4.46 -27.95 -13.72
C LEU A 88 5.69 -28.79 -14.06
N MET A 89 6.06 -29.58 -13.06
CA MET A 89 7.13 -30.56 -13.01
C MET A 89 6.94 -31.68 -14.04
N SER A 90 8.09 -32.14 -14.54
CA SER A 90 8.50 -33.52 -14.89
C SER A 90 7.45 -34.63 -14.89
N ALA A 91 7.40 -35.42 -15.97
CA ALA A 91 7.67 -36.87 -15.99
C ALA A 91 7.11 -37.54 -17.27
N THR A 92 8.00 -38.02 -18.13
CA THR A 92 7.97 -39.36 -18.76
C THR A 92 9.30 -39.57 -19.47
#